data_AF-A0A072VID0-F1
#
_entry.id   AF-A0A072VID0-F1
#
_cell.length_a   1.000
_cell.length_b   1.000
_cell.length_c   1.000
_cell.angle_alpha   90.00
_cell.angle_beta   90.00
_cell.angle_gamma   90.00
#
_symmetry.space_group_name_H-M   'P 1'
#
loop_
_entity.id
_entity.type
_entity.pdbx_description
1 polymer ?
#
loop_
_entity_poly.entity_id
_entity_poly.type
_entity_poly.pdbx_seq_one_letter_code
_entity_poly.pdbx_strand_id
1 'polypeptide(L)'
;MAFLIWIERKSKQFNLVANTLQHWPNVMLSSLADEFVVILNCIESSRYPNSFLRKNKLLLIQQIMRRNVTFEFFHEKRLELIIDVTKFINNVCIRAFTDIIEQVHLTGL
;
A
#
# COMPACT_ATOMS: atom_id res chain seq x y z
N MET A 1 -3.04 -1.28 -4.42
CA MET A 1 -2.02 -1.24 -5.49
C MET A 1 -1.07 -0.05 -5.37
N ALA A 2 -1.54 1.20 -5.41
CA ALA A 2 -0.67 2.39 -5.37
C ALA A 2 0.31 2.44 -4.19
N PHE A 3 -0.14 2.05 -2.99
CA PHE A 3 0.72 2.01 -1.80
C PHE A 3 1.84 0.96 -1.90
N LEU A 4 1.55 -0.22 -2.45
CA LEU A 4 2.57 -1.25 -2.73
C LEU A 4 3.61 -0.76 -3.74
N ILE A 5 3.18 -0.06 -4.79
CA ILE A 5 4.08 0.56 -5.77
C ILE A 5 4.97 1.61 -5.10
N TRP A 6 4.42 2.39 -4.16
CA TRP A 6 5.20 3.32 -3.37
C TRP A 6 6.26 2.61 -2.53
N ILE A 7 5.90 1.53 -1.82
CA ILE A 7 6.85 0.73 -1.04
C ILE A 7 7.95 0.16 -1.93
N GLU A 8 7.60 -0.43 -3.07
CA GLU A 8 8.53 -0.96 -4.07
C GLU A 8 9.57 0.09 -4.47
N ARG A 9 9.11 1.30 -4.78
CA ARG A 9 9.99 2.41 -5.16
C ARG A 9 10.87 2.93 -4.01
N LYS A 10 10.35 3.04 -2.78
CA LYS A 10 11.13 3.52 -1.63
C LYS A 10 12.12 2.47 -1.11
N SER A 11 11.74 1.20 -1.15
CA SER A 11 12.59 0.09 -0.72
C SER A 11 13.65 -0.32 -1.75
N LYS A 12 13.52 0.17 -3.00
CA LYS A 12 14.33 -0.25 -4.16
C LYS A 12 14.27 -1.76 -4.43
N GLN A 13 13.23 -2.43 -3.94
CA GLN A 13 13.01 -3.85 -4.17
C GLN A 13 12.22 -4.02 -5.47
N PHE A 14 12.92 -4.09 -6.59
CA PHE A 14 12.28 -4.33 -7.89
C PHE A 14 11.44 -5.63 -7.84
N ASN A 15 10.22 -5.58 -8.38
CA ASN A 15 9.25 -6.68 -8.44
C ASN A 15 8.59 -7.06 -7.11
N LEU A 16 8.66 -6.23 -6.07
CA LEU A 16 7.91 -6.41 -4.83
C LEU A 16 6.41 -6.56 -5.10
N VAL A 17 5.82 -5.74 -5.97
CA VAL A 17 4.39 -5.79 -6.31
C VAL A 17 4.06 -7.14 -6.95
N ALA A 18 4.80 -7.51 -8.00
CA ALA A 18 4.59 -8.77 -8.72
C ALA A 18 4.80 -9.99 -7.80
N ASN A 19 5.88 -10.01 -7.02
CA ASN A 19 6.19 -11.11 -6.12
C ASN A 19 5.12 -11.27 -5.04
N THR A 20 4.65 -10.16 -4.45
CA THR A 20 3.59 -10.18 -3.43
C THR A 20 2.31 -10.74 -4.04
N LEU A 21 1.88 -10.22 -5.20
CA LEU A 21 0.61 -10.64 -5.81
C LEU A 21 0.64 -12.07 -6.37
N GLN A 22 1.79 -12.56 -6.84
CA GLN A 22 1.91 -13.91 -7.43
C GLN A 22 2.11 -15.02 -6.39
N HIS A 23 2.82 -14.75 -5.30
CA HIS A 23 3.26 -15.80 -4.37
C HIS A 23 2.53 -15.79 -3.04
N TRP A 24 1.87 -14.69 -2.66
CA TRP A 24 1.21 -14.63 -1.36
C TRP A 24 -0.20 -15.21 -1.44
N PRO A 25 -0.61 -16.01 -0.43
CA PRO A 25 -1.98 -16.49 -0.34
C PRO A 25 -2.93 -15.33 -0.08
N ASN A 26 -4.18 -15.46 -0.54
CA ASN A 26 -5.22 -14.43 -0.39
C ASN A 26 -5.37 -13.95 1.05
N VAL A 27 -5.26 -14.83 2.05
CA VAL A 27 -5.33 -14.46 3.48
C VAL A 27 -4.23 -13.49 3.88
N MET A 28 -3.00 -13.68 3.38
CA MET A 28 -1.90 -12.74 3.63
C MET A 28 -2.10 -11.43 2.87
N LEU A 29 -2.64 -11.47 1.65
CA LEU A 29 -2.97 -10.26 0.89
C LEU A 29 -4.06 -9.43 1.59
N SER A 30 -5.09 -10.07 2.14
CA SER A 30 -6.12 -9.42 2.96
C SER A 30 -5.53 -8.81 4.22
N SER A 31 -4.71 -9.57 4.95
CA SER A 31 -4.05 -9.07 6.17
C SER A 31 -3.11 -7.88 5.87
N LEU A 32 -2.44 -7.91 4.72
CA LEU A 32 -1.60 -6.80 4.27
C LEU A 32 -2.43 -5.56 3.92
N ALA A 33 -3.59 -5.75 3.29
CA ALA A 33 -4.52 -4.66 3.02
C ALA A 33 -5.05 -4.03 4.33
N ASP A 34 -5.31 -4.83 5.36
CA ASP A 34 -5.70 -4.33 6.69
C ASP A 34 -4.59 -3.45 7.29
N GLU A 35 -3.33 -3.88 7.22
CA GLU A 35 -2.19 -3.06 7.67
C GLU A 35 -2.09 -1.74 6.86
N PHE A 36 -2.35 -1.77 5.56
CA PHE A 36 -2.37 -0.55 4.75
C PHE A 36 -3.46 0.41 5.20
N VAL A 37 -4.67 -0.07 5.48
CA VAL A 37 -5.77 0.78 5.97
C VAL A 37 -5.36 1.47 7.27
N VAL A 38 -4.71 0.75 8.20
CA VAL A 38 -4.23 1.36 9.45
C VAL A 38 -3.19 2.45 9.17
N ILE A 39 -2.23 2.22 8.26
CA ILE A 39 -1.22 3.23 7.90
C ILE A 39 -1.87 4.43 7.21
N LEU A 40 -2.79 4.20 6.26
CA LEU A 40 -3.48 5.27 5.54
C LEU A 40 -4.31 6.15 6.48
N ASN A 41 -5.01 5.55 7.44
CA ASN A 41 -5.71 6.27 8.49
C ASN A 41 -4.75 7.06 9.39
N CYS A 42 -3.55 6.51 9.66
CA CYS A 42 -2.52 7.19 10.43
C CYS A 42 -2.04 8.46 9.73
N ILE A 43 -1.74 8.40 8.44
CA ILE A 43 -1.20 9.54 7.69
C ILE A 43 -2.25 10.61 7.36
N GLU A 44 -3.52 10.23 7.25
CA GLU A 44 -4.64 11.17 7.08
C GLU A 44 -4.89 11.96 8.37
N SER A 45 -4.62 11.36 9.53
CA SER A 45 -4.83 12.02 10.81
C SER A 45 -3.83 13.16 11.04
N SER A 46 -4.38 14.34 11.35
CA SER A 46 -3.57 15.51 11.68
C SER A 46 -2.82 15.39 13.02
N ARG A 47 -3.33 14.57 13.97
CA ARG A 47 -2.81 14.42 15.34
C ARG A 47 -2.16 13.04 15.55
N TYR A 48 -0.93 13.01 16.06
CA TYR A 48 -0.18 11.81 16.44
C TYR A 48 -0.01 11.75 17.98
N PRO A 49 -0.17 10.61 18.68
CA PRO A 49 -0.79 9.33 18.31
C PRO A 49 -2.18 9.13 18.97
N ASN A 50 -3.14 8.62 18.19
CA ASN A 50 -4.42 8.09 18.68
C ASN A 50 -4.20 6.75 19.42
N SER A 51 -5.01 6.49 20.44
CA SER A 51 -5.06 5.21 21.19
C SER A 51 -5.20 3.97 20.30
N PHE A 52 -5.69 4.14 19.08
CA PHE A 52 -5.79 3.14 18.01
C PHE A 52 -4.44 2.55 17.58
N LEU A 53 -3.36 3.35 17.52
CA LEU A 53 -2.05 2.89 17.04
C LEU A 53 -1.34 1.97 18.03
N ARG A 54 -1.65 2.06 19.34
CA ARG A 54 -1.06 1.17 20.36
C ARG A 54 -1.48 -0.29 20.23
N LYS A 55 -2.62 -0.56 19.57
CA LYS A 55 -3.15 -1.92 19.42
C LYS A 55 -2.74 -2.60 18.12
N ASN A 56 -2.34 -1.82 17.11
CA ASN A 56 -2.03 -2.33 15.78
C ASN A 56 -0.53 -2.58 15.63
N LYS A 57 -0.18 -3.67 14.94
CA LYS A 57 1.20 -4.01 14.59
C LYS A 57 1.35 -4.00 13.07
N LEU A 58 2.52 -3.60 12.59
CA LEU A 58 2.86 -3.51 11.15
C LEU A 58 3.75 -4.69 10.75
N LEU A 59 3.33 -5.92 11.02
CA LEU A 59 4.19 -7.09 10.89
C LEU A 59 4.53 -7.37 9.43
N LEU A 60 3.53 -7.39 8.54
CA LEU A 60 3.74 -7.71 7.13
C LEU A 60 4.46 -6.56 6.42
N ILE A 61 4.14 -5.33 6.76
CA ILE A 61 4.84 -4.14 6.27
C ILE A 61 6.32 -4.14 6.67
N GLN A 62 6.64 -4.44 7.92
CA GLN A 62 8.02 -4.53 8.39
C GLN A 62 8.78 -5.65 7.67
N GLN A 63 8.12 -6.79 7.44
CA GLN A 63 8.68 -7.91 6.69
C GLN A 63 8.97 -7.53 5.23
N ILE A 64 8.02 -6.90 4.54
CA ILE A 64 8.16 -6.45 3.15
C ILE A 64 9.28 -5.41 3.02
N MET A 65 9.28 -4.40 3.89
CA MET A 65 10.27 -3.33 3.85
C MET A 65 11.66 -3.78 4.34
N ARG A 66 11.76 -4.99 4.92
CA ARG A 66 12.96 -5.53 5.59
C ARG A 66 13.55 -4.53 6.59
N ARG A 67 12.69 -3.76 7.25
CA ARG A 67 13.03 -2.66 8.15
C ARG A 67 11.96 -2.54 9.24
N ASN A 68 12.41 -2.14 10.44
CA ASN A 68 11.52 -1.82 11.55
C ASN A 68 10.88 -0.44 11.32
N VAL A 69 9.93 -0.36 10.39
CA VAL A 69 9.13 0.85 10.16
C VAL A 69 8.05 0.98 11.24
N THR A 70 7.83 2.22 11.68
CA THR A 70 6.88 2.58 12.72
C THR A 70 5.77 3.46 12.15
N PHE A 71 4.67 3.62 12.88
CA PHE A 71 3.65 4.61 12.52
C PHE A 71 4.20 6.04 12.48
N GLU A 72 5.16 6.35 13.36
CA GLU A 72 5.89 7.64 13.35
C GLU A 72 6.57 7.89 12.01
N PHE A 73 7.31 6.90 11.50
CA PHE A 73 7.97 6.99 10.20
C PHE A 73 7.00 7.33 9.07
N PHE A 74 5.81 6.73 9.06
CA PHE A 74 4.79 7.04 8.07
C PHE A 74 4.17 8.42 8.27
N HIS A 75 3.94 8.84 9.51
CA HIS A 75 3.37 10.14 9.84
C HIS A 75 4.31 11.29 9.49
N GLU A 76 5.60 11.16 9.80
CA GLU A 76 6.65 12.12 9.41
C GLU A 76 6.70 12.32 7.89
N LYS A 77 6.54 11.22 7.14
CA LYS A 77 6.56 11.21 5.68
C LYS A 77 5.18 11.39 5.04
N ARG A 78 4.13 11.72 5.80
CA ARG A 78 2.74 11.67 5.31
C ARG A 78 2.50 12.50 4.06
N LEU A 79 3.08 13.70 3.96
CA LEU A 79 2.88 14.57 2.79
C LEU A 79 3.53 13.96 1.54
N GLU A 80 4.78 13.49 1.65
CA GLU A 80 5.49 12.80 0.59
C GLU A 80 4.71 11.55 0.13
N LEU A 81 4.23 10.76 1.09
CA LEU A 81 3.47 9.55 0.85
C LEU A 81 2.15 9.86 0.14
N ILE A 82 1.34 10.79 0.63
CA ILE A 82 0.05 11.18 0.02
C ILE A 82 0.26 11.65 -1.42
N ILE A 83 1.24 12.53 -1.64
CA ILE A 83 1.55 13.07 -2.97
C ILE A 83 1.94 11.93 -3.92
N ASP A 84 2.89 11.08 -3.52
CA ASP A 84 3.39 10.02 -4.39
C ASP A 84 2.32 8.95 -4.66
N VAL A 85 1.55 8.54 -3.65
CA VAL A 85 0.46 7.57 -3.81
C VAL A 85 -0.63 8.11 -4.73
N THR A 86 -1.01 9.38 -4.58
CA THR A 86 -2.00 10.03 -5.47
C THR A 86 -1.50 10.02 -6.92
N LYS A 87 -0.22 10.30 -7.16
CA LYS A 87 0.38 10.19 -8.50
C LYS A 87 0.27 8.76 -9.06
N PHE A 88 0.52 7.73 -8.26
CA PHE A 88 0.36 6.34 -8.71
C PHE A 88 -1.09 5.97 -8.98
N ILE A 89 -2.04 6.49 -8.21
CA ILE A 89 -3.47 6.27 -8.48
C ILE A 89 -3.82 6.85 -9.86
N ASN A 90 -3.49 8.12 -10.08
CA ASN A 90 -3.87 8.85 -11.29
C ASN A 90 -3.16 8.34 -12.55
N ASN A 91 -1.86 8.03 -12.45
CA ASN A 91 -1.05 7.74 -13.62
C ASN A 91 -0.92 6.25 -13.93
N VAL A 92 -1.19 5.37 -12.97
CA VAL A 92 -1.00 3.92 -13.11
C VAL A 92 -2.28 3.16 -12.82
N CYS A 93 -2.84 3.32 -11.61
CA CYS A 93 -3.94 2.45 -11.17
C CYS A 93 -5.22 2.69 -11.98
N ILE A 94 -5.62 3.95 -12.19
CA ILE A 94 -6.83 4.27 -12.98
C ILE A 94 -6.72 3.67 -14.38
N ARG A 95 -5.61 3.90 -15.09
CA ARG A 95 -5.38 3.34 -16.43
C ARG A 95 -5.41 1.81 -16.43
N ALA A 96 -4.68 1.17 -15.51
CA ALA A 96 -4.67 -0.28 -15.42
C ALA A 96 -6.06 -0.87 -15.14
N PHE A 97 -6.85 -0.24 -14.26
CA PHE A 97 -8.21 -0.70 -13.99
C PHE A 97 -9.16 -0.44 -15.15
N THR A 98 -9.01 0.67 -15.87
CA THR A 98 -9.74 0.93 -17.12
C THR A 98 -9.44 -0.16 -18.14
N ASP A 99 -8.16 -0.46 -18.40
CA ASP A 99 -7.75 -1.51 -19.34
C ASP A 99 -8.33 -2.88 -18.96
N ILE A 100 -8.32 -3.24 -17.66
CA ILE A 100 -8.91 -4.50 -17.17
C ILE A 100 -10.43 -4.53 -17.39
N ILE A 101 -11.14 -3.45 -17.07
CA ILE A 101 -12.60 -3.38 -17.24
C ILE A 101 -12.98 -3.47 -18.71
N GLU A 102 -12.26 -2.75 -19.58
CA GLU A 102 -12.47 -2.79 -21.03
C GLU A 102 -12.23 -4.19 -21.60
N GLN A 103 -11.16 -4.87 -21.17
CA GLN A 103 -10.90 -6.24 -21.58
C GLN A 103 -12.02 -7.19 -21.17
N VAL A 104 -12.48 -7.11 -19.91
CA VAL A 104 -13.60 -7.94 -19.42
C VAL A 104 -14.85 -7.70 -20.28
N HIS A 105 -15.16 -6.44 -20.59
CA HIS A 105 -16.32 -6.09 -21.42
C HIS A 105 -16.21 -6.59 -22.86
N LEU A 106 -15.00 -6.54 -23.45
CA LEU A 106 -14.72 -7.05 -24.80
C LEU A 106 -14.72 -8.59 -24.87
N THR A 107 -14.37 -9.28 -23.78
CA THR A 107 -14.31 -10.75 -23.74
C THR A 107 -15.64 -11.47 -23.50
N GLY A 108 -16.74 -10.73 -23.25
CA GLY A 108 -18.11 -11.25 -23.37
C GLY A 108 -18.40 -12.60 -22.69
N LEU A 109 -17.87 -12.80 -21.47
CA LEU A 109 -18.32 -13.86 -20.55
C LEU A 109 -19.39 -13.31 -19.61
#